data_AF-A0A535X6N8-F1
#
_entry.id   AF-A0A535X6N8-F1
#
_cell.length_a   1.000
_cell.length_b   1.000
_cell.length_c   1.000
_cell.angle_alpha   90.00
_cell.angle_beta   90.00
_cell.angle_gamma   90.00
#
_symmetry.space_group_name_H-M   'P 1'
#
loop_
_entity.id
_entity.type
_entity.pdbx_description
1 polymer ?
#
loop_
_entity_poly.entity_id
_entity_poly.type
_entity_poly.pdbx_seq_one_letter_code
_entity_poly.pdbx_strand_id
1 'polypeptide(L)'
;SFYFHPEGDGVLFGMSDPSVAAGEDTTVDWSMLERITAVAQRRWPPLLDARVKTAWAGLYEMTPDFQPLIGPLRPGLWVAAGFSGHGFMMAPVLGRWLAAWMVGGAPPTDLAAFAPDRFQRGALQPERNVV
;
A
#
# COMPACT_ATOMS: atom_id res chain seq x y z
N SER A 1 2.35 -11.61 0.33
CA SER A 1 1.80 -12.03 -0.98
C SER A 1 2.90 -11.91 -2.03
N PHE A 2 2.84 -12.67 -3.13
CA PHE A 2 3.77 -12.55 -4.25
C PHE A 2 3.02 -11.99 -5.45
N TYR A 3 3.40 -10.80 -5.90
CA TYR A 3 2.78 -10.08 -7.01
C TYR A 3 3.74 -10.00 -8.20
N PHE A 4 3.19 -10.05 -9.41
CA PHE A 4 3.94 -9.77 -10.63
C PHE A 4 3.03 -9.31 -11.77
N HIS A 5 3.59 -8.57 -12.72
CA HIS A 5 2.93 -8.18 -13.98
C HIS A 5 3.95 -7.83 -15.07
N PRO A 6 3.56 -7.88 -16.35
CA PRO A 6 4.39 -7.37 -17.44
C PRO A 6 4.78 -5.91 -17.22
N GLU A 7 6.05 -5.60 -17.43
CA GLU A 7 6.62 -4.25 -17.31
C GLU A 7 7.70 -4.09 -18.38
N GLY A 8 7.45 -3.20 -19.36
CA GLY A 8 8.37 -2.99 -20.48
C GLY A 8 8.67 -4.27 -21.28
N ASP A 9 9.95 -4.61 -21.38
CA ASP A 9 10.49 -5.80 -22.05
C ASP A 9 10.55 -7.05 -21.14
N GLY A 10 10.07 -6.94 -19.89
CA GLY A 10 10.16 -7.99 -18.90
C GLY A 10 8.97 -8.03 -17.96
N VAL A 11 9.24 -8.36 -16.70
CA VAL A 11 8.23 -8.50 -15.65
C VAL A 11 8.71 -7.81 -14.39
N LEU A 12 7.81 -7.02 -13.79
CA LEU A 12 7.98 -6.52 -12.44
C LEU A 12 7.35 -7.50 -11.46
N PHE A 13 8.06 -7.81 -10.39
CA PHE A 13 7.55 -8.63 -9.30
C PHE A 13 7.94 -8.05 -7.95
N GLY A 14 7.19 -8.41 -6.92
CA GLY A 14 7.42 -7.93 -5.57
C GLY A 14 6.80 -8.83 -4.51
N MET A 15 7.40 -8.81 -3.34
CA MET A 15 6.91 -9.47 -2.14
C MET A 15 7.35 -8.66 -0.94
N SER A 16 6.47 -8.48 0.05
CA SER A 16 6.82 -7.88 1.33
C SER A 16 7.27 -8.95 2.33
N ASP A 17 8.15 -8.56 3.25
CA ASP A 17 8.48 -9.37 4.42
C ASP A 17 7.87 -8.75 5.68
N PRO A 18 6.79 -9.34 6.24
CA PRO A 18 6.13 -8.79 7.42
C PRO A 18 6.96 -8.95 8.72
N SER A 19 8.07 -9.69 8.68
CA SER A 19 8.98 -9.81 9.84
C SER A 19 9.98 -8.66 9.96
N VAL A 20 10.11 -7.83 8.92
CA VAL A 20 10.96 -6.64 8.95
C VAL A 20 10.34 -5.61 9.90
N ALA A 21 11.12 -5.14 10.86
CA ALA A 21 10.69 -4.12 11.80
C ALA A 21 10.41 -2.79 11.07
N ALA A 22 9.47 -2.01 11.61
CA ALA A 22 9.20 -0.67 11.11
C ALA A 22 10.48 0.19 11.13
N GLY A 23 10.75 0.87 10.03
CA GLY A 23 11.93 1.69 9.85
C GLY A 23 11.91 2.42 8.51
N GLU A 24 12.98 3.15 8.25
CA GLU A 24 13.15 3.97 7.03
C GLU A 24 14.22 3.41 6.08
N ASP A 25 14.69 2.19 6.35
CA ASP A 25 15.67 1.53 5.50
C ASP A 25 15.05 1.18 4.14
N THR A 26 15.67 1.69 3.08
CA THR A 26 15.28 1.49 1.68
C THR A 26 16.39 0.77 0.91
N THR A 27 17.33 0.15 1.62
CA THR A 27 18.36 -0.70 1.03
C THR A 27 17.72 -1.98 0.50
N VAL A 28 18.13 -2.41 -0.69
CA VAL A 28 17.68 -3.69 -1.25
C VAL A 28 18.26 -4.85 -0.44
N ASP A 29 17.40 -5.60 0.22
CA ASP A 29 17.76 -6.88 0.85
C ASP A 29 17.75 -8.00 -0.19
N TRP A 30 18.93 -8.35 -0.69
CA TRP A 30 19.11 -9.41 -1.67
C TRP A 30 18.78 -10.81 -1.14
N SER A 31 18.76 -11.03 0.18
CA SER A 31 18.34 -12.32 0.75
C SER A 31 16.88 -12.64 0.45
N MET A 32 16.07 -11.62 0.17
CA MET A 32 14.67 -11.78 -0.25
C MET A 32 14.53 -12.54 -1.57
N LEU A 33 15.54 -12.51 -2.47
CA LEU A 33 15.51 -13.25 -3.72
C LEU A 33 15.40 -14.76 -3.52
N GLU A 34 15.99 -15.31 -2.45
CA GLU A 34 15.87 -16.73 -2.14
C GLU A 34 14.42 -17.11 -1.82
N ARG A 35 13.73 -16.27 -1.04
CA ARG A 35 12.31 -16.46 -0.71
C ARG A 35 11.43 -16.31 -1.95
N ILE A 36 11.68 -15.29 -2.76
CA ILE A 36 10.96 -15.06 -4.02
C ILE A 36 11.14 -16.25 -4.96
N THR A 37 12.37 -16.75 -5.10
CA THR A 37 12.71 -17.91 -5.93
C THR A 37 11.94 -19.16 -5.47
N ALA A 38 11.88 -19.43 -4.17
CA ALA A 38 11.12 -20.55 -3.62
C ALA A 38 9.61 -20.46 -3.92
N VAL A 39 9.04 -19.25 -3.90
CA VAL A 39 7.64 -19.02 -4.28
C VAL A 39 7.45 -19.16 -5.80
N ALA A 40 8.35 -18.58 -6.60
CA ALA A 40 8.33 -18.63 -8.06
C ALA A 40 8.44 -20.07 -8.59
N GLN A 41 9.28 -20.91 -7.99
CA GLN A 41 9.37 -22.35 -8.29
C GLN A 41 8.01 -23.08 -8.23
N ARG A 42 7.10 -22.63 -7.36
CA ARG A 42 5.78 -23.25 -7.20
C ARG A 42 4.69 -22.56 -8.01
N ARG A 43 4.80 -21.24 -8.20
CA ARG A 43 3.74 -20.40 -8.78
C ARG A 43 3.97 -20.07 -10.25
N TRP A 44 5.22 -19.84 -10.64
CA TRP A 44 5.60 -19.46 -12.01
C TRP A 44 7.08 -19.83 -12.31
N PRO A 45 7.37 -21.12 -12.57
CA PRO A 45 8.74 -21.60 -12.80
C PRO A 45 9.52 -20.87 -13.92
N PRO A 46 8.91 -20.43 -15.04
CA PRO A 46 9.64 -19.67 -16.07
C PRO A 46 10.31 -18.38 -15.59
N LEU A 47 9.89 -17.79 -14.46
CA LEU A 47 10.55 -16.62 -13.89
C LEU A 47 12.01 -16.90 -13.50
N LEU A 48 12.35 -18.16 -13.23
CA LEU A 48 13.69 -18.57 -12.79
C LEU A 48 14.75 -18.48 -13.89
N ASP A 49 14.32 -18.44 -15.16
CA ASP A 49 15.22 -18.27 -16.31
C ASP A 49 15.55 -16.78 -16.57
N ALA A 50 14.88 -15.86 -15.88
CA ALA A 50 15.08 -14.43 -16.03
C ALA A 50 16.31 -13.91 -15.25
N ARG A 51 16.81 -12.74 -15.63
CA ARG A 51 17.84 -12.00 -14.88
C ARG A 51 17.25 -10.73 -14.28
N VAL A 52 17.71 -10.37 -13.08
CA VAL A 52 17.33 -9.10 -12.44
C VAL A 52 18.00 -7.95 -13.20
N LYS A 53 17.18 -7.08 -13.79
CA LYS A 53 17.63 -5.86 -14.49
C LYS A 53 17.85 -4.70 -13.52
N THR A 54 16.91 -4.52 -12.59
CA THR A 54 16.89 -3.46 -11.57
C THR A 54 16.16 -3.94 -10.32
N ALA A 55 16.49 -3.37 -9.17
CA ALA A 55 15.80 -3.61 -7.90
C ALA A 55 15.77 -2.33 -7.05
N TRP A 56 14.73 -2.19 -6.22
CA TRP A 56 14.59 -1.11 -5.25
C TRP A 56 13.77 -1.61 -4.04
N ALA A 57 13.91 -0.92 -2.92
CA ALA A 57 13.02 -1.05 -1.78
C ALA A 57 12.34 0.30 -1.51
N GLY A 58 11.18 0.25 -0.87
CA GLY A 58 10.37 1.42 -0.58
C GLY A 58 9.60 1.26 0.72
N LEU A 59 9.07 2.37 1.22
CA LEU A 59 8.40 2.42 2.52
C LEU A 59 6.90 2.27 2.35
N TYR A 60 6.28 1.47 3.23
CA TYR A 60 4.84 1.44 3.42
C TYR A 60 4.48 2.14 4.72
N GLU A 61 3.53 3.06 4.62
CA GLU A 61 2.88 3.72 5.75
C GLU A 61 1.68 2.88 6.21
N MET A 62 1.89 2.14 7.29
CA MET A 62 0.93 1.15 7.79
C MET A 62 0.02 1.76 8.87
N THR A 63 -1.28 1.56 8.74
CA THR A 63 -2.25 1.85 9.81
C THR A 63 -2.64 0.56 10.54
N PRO A 64 -3.16 0.63 11.79
CA PRO A 64 -3.58 -0.55 12.56
C PRO A 64 -4.61 -1.45 11.88
N ASP A 65 -5.39 -0.92 10.94
CA ASP A 65 -6.43 -1.65 10.21
C ASP A 65 -6.15 -1.78 8.70
N PHE A 66 -4.96 -1.36 8.26
CA PHE A 66 -4.52 -1.37 6.86
C PHE A 66 -5.44 -0.55 5.94
N GLN A 67 -6.15 0.46 6.47
CA GLN A 67 -6.96 1.40 5.69
C GLN A 67 -6.37 2.81 5.74
N PRO A 68 -6.56 3.64 4.70
CA PRO A 68 -6.02 5.00 4.69
C PRO A 68 -6.62 5.90 5.77
N LEU A 69 -5.93 6.99 6.08
CA LEU A 69 -6.40 8.11 6.89
C LEU A 69 -6.73 9.28 5.96
N ILE A 70 -8.00 9.59 5.81
CA ILE A 70 -8.49 10.63 4.90
C ILE A 70 -9.43 11.57 5.64
N GLY A 71 -9.11 12.87 5.66
CA GLY A 71 -10.03 13.89 6.16
C GLY A 71 -9.39 14.96 7.02
N PRO A 72 -10.21 15.76 7.74
CA PRO A 72 -9.71 16.83 8.60
C PRO A 72 -9.07 16.26 9.88
N LEU A 73 -7.92 16.81 10.25
CA LEU A 73 -7.21 16.46 11.49
C LEU A 73 -7.39 17.54 12.57
N ARG A 74 -7.38 18.81 12.16
CA ARG A 74 -7.65 20.00 12.98
C ARG A 74 -8.04 21.16 12.06
N PRO A 75 -8.57 22.30 12.58
CA PRO A 75 -8.94 23.43 11.73
C PRO A 75 -7.80 23.82 10.78
N GLY A 76 -8.09 23.80 9.47
CA GLY A 76 -7.14 24.15 8.41
C GLY A 76 -6.10 23.07 8.06
N LEU A 77 -6.10 21.90 8.70
CA LEU A 77 -5.19 20.79 8.40
C LEU A 77 -5.95 19.52 8.03
N TRP A 78 -5.56 18.94 6.90
CA TRP A 78 -6.13 17.72 6.35
C TRP A 78 -5.04 16.66 6.19
N VAL A 79 -5.44 15.39 6.20
CA VAL A 79 -4.54 14.25 6.00
C VAL A 79 -5.05 13.36 4.87
N ALA A 80 -4.10 12.85 4.09
CA ALA A 80 -4.26 11.74 3.17
C ALA A 80 -2.98 10.90 3.23
N ALA A 81 -2.97 9.89 4.09
CA ALA A 81 -1.79 9.09 4.42
C ALA A 81 -2.18 7.68 4.87
N GLY A 82 -1.18 6.83 5.15
CA GLY A 82 -1.42 5.51 5.74
C GLY A 82 -2.05 4.50 4.77
N PHE A 83 -1.77 4.62 3.47
CA PHE A 83 -2.38 3.77 2.44
C PHE A 83 -1.93 2.30 2.45
N SER A 84 -1.05 1.89 3.37
CA SER A 84 -0.74 0.49 3.65
C SER A 84 -0.48 -0.39 2.40
N GLY A 85 0.19 0.18 1.39
CA GLY A 85 0.61 -0.53 0.17
C GLY A 85 -0.32 -0.47 -1.04
N HIS A 86 -1.53 0.11 -0.93
CA HIS A 86 -2.52 0.16 -2.01
C HIS A 86 -2.90 1.60 -2.40
N GLY A 87 -2.06 2.58 -2.04
CA GLY A 87 -2.30 3.99 -2.32
C GLY A 87 -2.37 4.33 -3.81
N PHE A 88 -1.60 3.65 -4.66
CA PHE A 88 -1.58 3.93 -6.10
C PHE A 88 -2.95 3.75 -6.75
N MET A 89 -3.65 2.64 -6.45
CA MET A 89 -4.97 2.38 -7.02
C MET A 89 -6.06 3.31 -6.47
N MET A 90 -5.92 3.76 -5.21
CA MET A 90 -6.92 4.61 -4.57
C MET A 90 -6.73 6.11 -4.85
N ALA A 91 -5.51 6.54 -5.20
CA ALA A 91 -5.17 7.95 -5.33
C ALA A 91 -6.12 8.75 -6.24
N PRO A 92 -6.55 8.27 -7.43
CA PRO A 92 -7.42 9.05 -8.31
C PRO A 92 -8.78 9.38 -7.70
N VAL A 93 -9.42 8.41 -7.03
CA VAL A 93 -10.76 8.58 -6.46
C VAL A 93 -10.69 9.35 -5.15
N LEU A 94 -9.75 9.00 -4.26
CA LEU A 94 -9.62 9.65 -2.96
C LEU A 94 -9.16 11.11 -3.08
N GLY A 95 -8.25 11.42 -4.01
CA GLY A 95 -7.84 12.79 -4.28
C GLY A 95 -9.01 13.67 -4.73
N ARG A 96 -9.84 13.16 -5.65
CA ARG A 96 -11.05 13.87 -6.11
C ARG A 96 -12.05 14.10 -4.97
N TRP A 97 -12.32 13.07 -4.18
CA TRP A 97 -13.29 13.16 -3.08
C TRP A 97 -12.81 14.08 -1.96
N LEU A 98 -11.52 14.02 -1.61
CA LEU A 98 -10.94 14.90 -0.61
C LEU A 98 -10.99 16.36 -1.06
N ALA A 99 -10.64 16.65 -2.33
CA ALA A 99 -10.74 18.00 -2.88
C ALA A 99 -12.19 18.52 -2.89
N ALA A 100 -13.15 17.68 -3.28
CA ALA A 100 -14.57 18.02 -3.24
C ALA A 100 -15.06 18.30 -1.80
N TRP A 101 -14.61 17.52 -0.82
CA TRP A 101 -14.93 17.73 0.58
C TRP A 101 -14.34 19.05 1.11
N MET A 102 -13.08 19.35 0.77
CA MET A 102 -12.41 20.59 1.17
C MET A 102 -13.14 21.85 0.67
N VAL A 103 -13.73 21.81 -0.54
CA VAL A 103 -14.41 22.96 -1.15
C VAL A 103 -15.91 22.99 -0.82
N GLY A 104 -16.58 21.84 -0.86
CA GLY A 104 -18.03 21.71 -0.73
C GLY A 104 -18.55 21.41 0.68
N GLY A 105 -17.66 21.10 1.63
CA GLY A 105 -18.01 20.95 3.05
C GLY A 105 -18.62 19.60 3.46
N ALA A 106 -18.87 18.67 2.52
CA ALA A 106 -19.37 17.33 2.83
C ALA A 106 -18.56 16.23 2.11
N PRO A 107 -18.16 15.15 2.81
CA PRO A 107 -17.57 13.99 2.15
C PRO A 107 -18.64 13.11 1.49
N PRO A 108 -18.29 12.31 0.47
CA PRO A 108 -19.05 11.10 0.16
C PRO A 108 -19.18 10.21 1.41
N THR A 109 -20.30 9.53 1.57
CA THR A 109 -20.60 8.69 2.76
C THR A 109 -19.49 7.68 3.05
N ASP A 110 -18.84 7.16 2.00
CA ASP A 110 -17.79 6.14 2.11
C ASP A 110 -16.48 6.67 2.72
N LEU A 111 -16.20 7.98 2.66
CA LEU A 111 -14.97 8.54 3.25
C LEU A 111 -15.01 8.57 4.78
N ALA A 112 -16.20 8.55 5.39
CA ALA A 112 -16.34 8.58 6.85
C ALA A 112 -15.69 7.35 7.51
N ALA A 113 -15.62 6.23 6.78
CA ALA A 113 -14.93 5.01 7.23
C ALA A 113 -13.41 5.19 7.34
N PHE A 114 -12.83 6.14 6.60
CA PHE A 114 -11.39 6.45 6.60
C PHE A 114 -11.02 7.66 7.46
N ALA A 115 -11.98 8.18 8.23
CA ALA A 115 -11.76 9.35 9.06
C ALA A 115 -10.59 9.14 10.05
N PRO A 116 -9.73 10.15 10.31
CA PRO A 116 -8.57 10.02 11.18
C PRO A 116 -8.91 9.66 12.63
N ASP A 117 -10.09 10.06 13.09
CA ASP A 117 -10.59 9.84 14.45
C ASP A 117 -11.20 8.44 14.65
N ARG A 118 -11.28 7.60 13.62
CA ARG A 118 -11.93 6.26 13.71
C ARG A 118 -11.30 5.37 14.78
N PHE A 119 -9.99 5.50 15.01
CA PHE A 119 -9.26 4.73 16.02
C PHE A 119 -9.67 5.14 17.44
N GLN A 120 -9.90 6.43 17.67
CA GLN A 120 -10.38 6.94 18.96
C GLN A 120 -11.82 6.49 19.23
N ARG A 121 -12.64 6.35 18.17
CA ARG A 121 -14.02 5.87 18.24
C ARG A 121 -14.14 4.33 18.31
N GLY A 122 -13.05 3.59 18.18
CA GLY A 122 -13.08 2.12 18.11
C GLY A 122 -13.73 1.56 16.83
N ALA A 123 -13.84 2.38 15.78
CA ALA A 123 -14.50 2.04 14.51
C ALA A 123 -13.49 1.52 13.47
N LEU A 124 -12.75 0.45 13.83
CA LEU A 124 -11.77 -0.16 12.93
C LEU A 124 -12.43 -0.70 11.66
N GLN A 125 -11.75 -0.51 10.54
CA GLN A 125 -12.18 -1.04 9.24
C GLN A 125 -11.20 -2.12 8.81
N PRO A 126 -11.44 -3.40 9.17
CA PRO A 126 -10.51 -4.46 8.81
C PRO A 126 -10.44 -4.59 7.28
N GLU A 127 -9.22 -4.62 6.74
CA GLU A 127 -8.99 -4.96 5.34
C GLU A 127 -9.51 -6.37 5.07
N ARG A 128 -10.54 -6.48 4.21
CA ARG A 128 -11.21 -7.75 3.89
C ARG A 128 -10.58 -8.50 2.72
N ASN A 129 -9.86 -7.78 1.86
CA ASN A 129 -9.32 -8.30 0.61
C ASN A 129 -7.81 -8.04 0.57
N VAL A 130 -7.02 -9.00 1.04
CA VAL A 130 -5.58 -9.03 0.77
C VAL A 130 -5.41 -9.73 -0.58
N VAL A 131 -5.01 -8.99 -1.61
CA VAL A 131 -4.65 -9.56 -2.92
C VAL A 131 -3.18 -9.95 -2.94
#